data_AF-A0A955BII0-F1
#
_entry.id   AF-A0A955BII0-F1
#
_cell.length_a   1.000
_cell.length_b   1.000
_cell.length_c   1.000
_cell.angle_alpha   90.00
_cell.angle_beta   90.00
_cell.angle_gamma   90.00
#
_symmetry.space_group_name_H-M   'P 1'
#
loop_
_entity.id
_entity.type
_entity.pdbx_description
1 polymer ?
#
loop_
_entity_poly.entity_id
_entity_poly.type
_entity_poly.pdbx_seq_one_letter_code
_entity_poly.pdbx_strand_id
1 'polypeptide(L)'
;NSLSTRLALRVSVNSPEEDWPRFECWLNALSDQFGLTMIVETHDRLPVDGCPDFVLKTTPDRVVALAREVAEQYAADCVALCYCGVVHGYLMDSNDAARQVDEVVSHVAPRIHEVGGDWRSRHVAPPETRPPESVWLGTLAQEFARP
;
A
#
# COMPACT_ATOMS: atom_id res chain seq x y z
N ASN A 1 -11.79 -23.03 19.72
CA ASN A 1 -12.44 -21.83 19.13
C ASN A 1 -11.99 -21.67 17.70
N SER A 2 -12.77 -22.26 16.79
CA SER A 2 -12.55 -22.15 15.35
C SER A 2 -12.75 -20.70 14.94
N LEU A 3 -11.68 -20.03 14.51
CA LEU A 3 -11.77 -18.75 13.81
C LEU A 3 -12.45 -19.04 12.47
N SER A 4 -13.79 -19.00 12.47
CA SER A 4 -14.58 -18.95 11.25
C SER A 4 -14.11 -17.71 10.49
N THR A 5 -13.22 -17.89 9.52
CA THR A 5 -12.80 -16.86 8.58
C THR A 5 -14.04 -16.40 7.82
N ARG A 6 -14.71 -15.38 8.36
CA ARG A 6 -15.74 -14.65 7.62
C ARG A 6 -15.04 -14.05 6.42
N LEU A 7 -15.39 -14.50 5.22
CA LEU A 7 -14.98 -13.86 3.99
C LEU A 7 -15.61 -12.46 3.98
N ALA A 8 -14.83 -11.45 4.33
CA ALA A 8 -15.27 -10.06 4.38
C ALA A 8 -14.51 -9.27 3.32
N LEU A 9 -15.23 -8.49 2.51
CA LEU A 9 -14.65 -7.48 1.65
C LEU A 9 -14.48 -6.20 2.48
N ARG A 10 -13.24 -5.74 2.65
CA ARG A 10 -12.95 -4.44 3.27
C ARG A 10 -12.74 -3.40 2.17
N VAL A 11 -13.50 -2.32 2.24
CA VAL A 11 -13.37 -1.16 1.34
C VAL A 11 -13.00 0.05 2.18
N SER A 12 -11.93 0.73 1.81
CA SER A 12 -11.56 2.01 2.39
C SER A 12 -11.84 3.11 1.38
N VAL A 13 -12.64 4.09 1.77
CA VAL A 13 -12.98 5.25 0.92
C VAL A 13 -12.29 6.47 1.52
N ASN A 14 -11.40 7.10 0.76
CA ASN A 14 -10.84 8.40 1.10
C ASN A 14 -11.60 9.47 0.30
N SER A 15 -12.59 10.10 0.93
CA SER A 15 -13.42 11.13 0.30
C SER A 15 -13.76 12.24 1.30
N PRO A 16 -14.07 13.46 0.81
CA PRO A 16 -14.74 14.47 1.63
C PRO A 16 -16.06 13.93 2.23
N GLU A 17 -16.47 14.47 3.38
CA GLU A 17 -17.67 14.04 4.10
C GLU A 17 -18.93 14.25 3.25
N GLU A 18 -18.98 15.33 2.48
CA GLU A 18 -20.09 15.68 1.60
C GLU A 18 -20.31 14.68 0.45
N ASP A 19 -19.28 13.92 0.07
CA ASP A 19 -19.38 12.90 -0.98
C ASP A 19 -19.78 11.52 -0.42
N TRP A 20 -19.73 11.31 0.91
CA TRP A 20 -20.04 10.02 1.54
C TRP A 20 -21.40 9.43 1.12
N PRO A 21 -22.52 10.19 1.06
CA PRO A 21 -23.82 9.63 0.66
C PRO A 21 -23.81 8.95 -0.72
N ARG A 22 -22.93 9.40 -1.63
CA ARG A 22 -22.78 8.80 -2.97
C ARG A 22 -22.06 7.45 -2.89
N PHE A 23 -20.98 7.39 -2.13
CA PHE A 23 -20.25 6.15 -1.91
C PHE A 23 -21.07 5.13 -1.14
N GLU A 24 -21.78 5.55 -0.11
CA GLU A 24 -22.68 4.70 0.66
C GLU A 24 -23.80 4.12 -0.20
N CYS A 25 -24.43 4.92 -1.07
CA CYS A 25 -25.44 4.44 -2.01
C CYS A 25 -24.87 3.36 -2.95
N TRP A 26 -23.69 3.59 -3.51
CA TRP A 26 -23.03 2.63 -4.39
C TRP A 26 -22.60 1.35 -3.65
N LEU A 27 -22.04 1.47 -2.45
CA LEU A 27 -21.62 0.33 -1.62
C LEU A 27 -22.82 -0.51 -1.16
N ASN A 28 -23.95 0.11 -0.83
CA ASN A 28 -25.19 -0.60 -0.55
C ASN A 28 -25.67 -1.39 -1.76
N ALA A 29 -25.75 -0.76 -2.93
CA ALA A 29 -26.16 -1.45 -4.16
C ALA A 29 -25.22 -2.62 -4.51
N LEU A 30 -23.92 -2.46 -4.29
CA LEU A 30 -22.93 -3.52 -4.43
C LEU A 30 -23.18 -4.64 -3.40
N SER A 31 -23.41 -4.29 -2.14
CA SER A 31 -23.70 -5.26 -1.08
C SER A 31 -24.92 -6.10 -1.40
N ASP A 32 -26.00 -5.46 -1.84
CA ASP A 32 -27.26 -6.11 -2.25
C ASP A 32 -27.04 -7.05 -3.45
N GLN A 33 -26.30 -6.59 -4.46
CA GLN A 33 -26.00 -7.39 -5.66
C GLN A 33 -25.29 -8.70 -5.32
N PHE A 34 -24.43 -8.70 -4.31
CA PHE A 34 -23.63 -9.87 -3.92
C PHE A 34 -24.15 -10.58 -2.66
N GLY A 35 -25.30 -10.19 -2.12
CA GLY A 35 -25.86 -10.77 -0.90
C GLY A 35 -24.96 -10.60 0.33
N LEU A 36 -24.23 -9.48 0.39
CA LEU A 36 -23.33 -9.15 1.49
C LEU A 36 -24.09 -8.33 2.56
N THR A 37 -23.57 -8.35 3.78
CA THR A 37 -23.99 -7.43 4.84
C THR A 37 -22.97 -6.29 4.93
N MET A 38 -23.43 -5.07 4.69
CA MET A 38 -22.58 -3.89 4.84
C MET A 38 -22.48 -3.50 6.32
N ILE A 39 -21.24 -3.34 6.80
CA ILE A 39 -20.94 -2.77 8.12
C ILE A 39 -20.06 -1.55 7.85
N VAL A 40 -20.52 -0.38 8.29
CA VAL A 40 -19.77 0.87 8.17
C VAL A 40 -19.16 1.18 9.52
N GLU A 41 -17.84 1.33 9.55
CA GLU A 41 -17.10 1.77 10.73
C GLU A 41 -16.43 3.09 10.40
N THR A 42 -16.83 4.15 11.10
CA THR A 42 -16.12 5.42 11.07
C THR A 42 -14.97 5.33 12.05
N HIS A 43 -13.73 5.44 11.57
CA HIS A 43 -12.56 5.49 12.44
C HIS A 43 -12.12 6.94 12.63
N ASP A 44 -12.12 7.41 13.88
CA ASP A 44 -11.64 8.75 14.25
C ASP A 44 -10.12 8.91 14.10
N ARG A 45 -9.39 7.80 13.89
CA ARG A 45 -7.95 7.80 13.67
C ARG A 45 -7.64 7.67 12.19
N LEU A 46 -7.56 8.82 11.53
CA LEU A 46 -6.74 8.90 10.31
C LEU A 46 -5.29 8.53 10.70
N PRO A 47 -4.53 7.82 9.83
CA PRO A 47 -3.09 7.96 9.84
C PRO A 47 -2.78 9.45 9.83
N VAL A 48 -1.79 9.89 10.63
CA VAL A 48 -1.59 11.28 11.10
C VAL A 48 -1.60 12.36 10.00
N ASP A 49 -1.46 11.99 8.74
CA ASP A 49 -1.60 12.83 7.55
C ASP A 49 -2.21 12.09 6.31
N GLY A 50 -2.75 10.88 6.50
CA GLY A 50 -3.26 9.99 5.43
C GLY A 50 -2.18 9.40 4.53
N CYS A 51 -0.92 9.65 4.83
CA CYS A 51 0.18 9.55 3.91
C CYS A 51 1.08 8.38 4.39
N PRO A 52 1.36 7.36 3.54
CA PRO A 52 2.01 6.14 4.00
C PRO A 52 3.46 6.38 4.41
N ASP A 53 3.92 5.71 5.46
CA ASP A 53 5.32 5.71 5.90
C ASP A 53 6.22 5.02 4.88
N PHE A 54 5.69 3.96 4.25
CA PHE A 54 6.31 3.27 3.13
C PHE A 54 5.28 2.74 2.14
N VAL A 55 5.71 2.59 0.90
CA VAL A 55 4.94 2.03 -0.21
C VAL A 55 5.74 0.90 -0.81
N LEU A 56 5.13 -0.28 -0.94
CA LEU A 56 5.72 -1.45 -1.60
C LEU A 56 4.92 -1.77 -2.85
N LYS A 57 5.59 -1.90 -4.00
CA LYS A 57 5.00 -2.36 -5.26
C LYS A 57 5.40 -3.80 -5.52
N THR A 58 4.43 -4.61 -5.91
CA THR A 58 4.55 -6.03 -6.25
C THR A 58 3.51 -6.36 -7.33
N THR A 59 3.22 -7.64 -7.55
CA THR A 59 2.16 -8.07 -8.46
C THR A 59 0.80 -8.16 -7.75
N PRO A 60 -0.33 -7.97 -8.48
CA PRO A 60 -1.68 -8.06 -7.91
C PRO A 60 -1.98 -9.35 -7.14
N ASP A 61 -1.43 -10.49 -7.56
CA ASP A 61 -1.61 -11.78 -6.90
C ASP A 61 -0.82 -11.91 -5.57
N ARG A 62 0.22 -11.11 -5.38
CA ARG A 62 1.12 -11.17 -4.19
C ARG A 62 0.81 -10.12 -3.13
N VAL A 63 0.11 -9.05 -3.49
CA VAL A 63 -0.08 -7.86 -2.65
C VAL A 63 -0.75 -8.15 -1.30
N VAL A 64 -1.74 -9.04 -1.26
CA VAL A 64 -2.45 -9.38 0.00
C VAL A 64 -1.55 -10.17 0.94
N ALA A 65 -0.79 -11.15 0.40
CA ALA A 65 0.14 -11.92 1.19
C ALA A 65 1.28 -11.04 1.73
N LEU A 66 1.82 -10.13 0.91
CA LEU A 66 2.83 -9.18 1.31
C LEU A 66 2.32 -8.22 2.40
N ALA A 67 1.13 -7.64 2.22
CA ALA A 67 0.53 -6.75 3.22
C ALA A 67 0.33 -7.45 4.56
N ARG A 68 -0.12 -8.70 4.56
CA ARG A 68 -0.29 -9.49 5.78
C ARG A 68 1.06 -9.77 6.46
N GLU A 69 2.06 -10.21 5.71
CA GLU A 69 3.42 -10.46 6.21
C GLU A 69 3.99 -9.22 6.90
N VAL A 70 3.90 -8.06 6.24
CA VAL A 70 4.43 -6.81 6.78
C VAL A 70 3.69 -6.37 8.04
N ALA A 71 2.35 -6.45 8.03
CA ALA A 71 1.54 -6.07 9.19
C ALA A 71 1.83 -6.95 10.42
N GLU A 72 1.96 -8.26 10.23
CA GLU A 72 2.21 -9.22 11.30
C GLU A 72 3.63 -9.08 11.89
N GLN A 73 4.63 -8.81 11.05
CA GLN A 73 6.03 -8.81 11.48
C GLN A 73 6.52 -7.46 12.03
N TYR A 74 5.95 -6.34 11.57
CA TYR A 74 6.49 -5.01 11.84
C TYR A 74 5.53 -4.08 12.59
N ALA A 75 4.42 -4.62 13.14
CA ALA A 75 3.40 -3.84 13.84
C ALA A 75 2.96 -2.60 13.04
N ALA A 76 2.64 -2.81 11.77
CA ALA A 76 2.21 -1.77 10.84
C ALA A 76 0.77 -2.03 10.38
N ASP A 77 -0.02 -0.97 10.27
CA ASP A 77 -1.26 -1.04 9.49
C ASP A 77 -0.90 -1.06 8.00
N CYS A 78 -1.49 -1.99 7.27
CA CYS A 78 -1.25 -2.14 5.84
C CYS A 78 -2.55 -2.05 5.05
N VAL A 79 -2.56 -1.20 4.01
CA VAL A 79 -3.63 -1.14 3.01
C VAL A 79 -3.12 -1.76 1.71
N ALA A 80 -3.75 -2.85 1.28
CA ALA A 80 -3.44 -3.53 0.03
C ALA A 80 -4.31 -2.99 -1.11
N LEU A 81 -3.70 -2.32 -2.08
CA LEU A 81 -4.31 -1.88 -3.33
C LEU A 81 -4.14 -2.99 -4.37
N CYS A 82 -5.08 -3.92 -4.38
CA CYS A 82 -4.93 -5.16 -5.13
C CYS A 82 -4.76 -4.96 -6.65
N TYR A 83 -5.49 -4.02 -7.24
CA TYR A 83 -5.47 -3.79 -8.69
C TYR A 83 -4.07 -3.42 -9.21
N CYS A 84 -3.36 -2.52 -8.52
CA CYS A 84 -2.04 -2.07 -8.93
C CYS A 84 -0.90 -2.82 -8.23
N GLY A 85 -1.21 -3.80 -7.37
CA GLY A 85 -0.21 -4.56 -6.62
C GLY A 85 0.58 -3.69 -5.64
N VAL A 86 -0.07 -2.75 -4.95
CA VAL A 86 0.61 -1.80 -4.04
C VAL A 86 0.20 -2.03 -2.59
N VAL A 87 1.16 -1.99 -1.68
CA VAL A 87 0.93 -1.96 -0.22
C VAL A 87 1.31 -0.57 0.30
N HIS A 88 0.39 0.08 0.97
CA HIS A 88 0.67 1.25 1.80
C HIS A 88 0.82 0.80 3.25
N GLY A 89 1.96 1.11 3.86
CA GLY A 89 2.24 0.79 5.26
C GLY A 89 2.27 2.02 6.14
N TYR A 90 1.71 1.88 7.34
CA TYR A 90 1.61 2.90 8.37
C TYR A 90 2.13 2.33 9.69
N LEU A 91 3.21 2.89 10.22
CA LEU A 91 3.84 2.44 11.45
C LEU A 91 3.05 2.94 12.66
N MET A 92 2.84 2.05 13.63
CA MET A 92 2.10 2.37 14.87
C MET A 92 2.89 3.27 15.83
N ASP A 93 4.23 3.25 15.75
CA ASP A 93 5.13 4.06 16.56
C ASP A 93 6.12 4.78 15.64
N SER A 94 6.16 6.11 15.74
CA SER A 94 7.01 6.97 14.92
C SER A 94 8.36 7.31 15.55
N ASN A 95 8.63 6.92 16.80
CA ASN A 95 9.85 7.28 17.51
C ASN A 95 11.13 6.80 16.80
N ASP A 96 11.02 5.79 15.94
CA ASP A 96 12.13 5.24 15.17
C ASP A 96 11.69 4.74 13.77
N ALA A 97 10.85 5.55 13.12
CA ALA A 97 10.24 5.17 11.84
C ALA A 97 11.28 4.84 10.76
N ALA A 98 12.41 5.57 10.71
CA ALA A 98 13.46 5.33 9.73
C ALA A 98 14.08 3.94 9.87
N ARG A 99 14.46 3.51 11.09
CA ARG A 99 15.00 2.16 11.30
C ARG A 99 13.97 1.09 10.99
N GLN A 100 12.72 1.27 11.44
CA GLN A 100 11.66 0.29 11.17
C GLN A 100 11.41 0.12 9.68
N VAL A 101 11.37 1.23 8.91
CA VAL A 101 11.26 1.15 7.46
C VAL A 101 12.47 0.46 6.85
N ASP A 102 13.69 0.77 7.29
CA ASP A 102 14.90 0.11 6.79
C ASP A 102 14.86 -1.41 7.01
N GLU A 103 14.32 -1.86 8.15
CA GLU A 103 14.12 -3.28 8.47
C GLU A 103 13.05 -3.94 7.60
N VAL A 104 11.92 -3.27 7.36
CA VAL A 104 10.88 -3.75 6.43
C VAL A 104 11.48 -3.90 5.03
N VAL A 105 12.13 -2.85 4.55
CA VAL A 105 12.70 -2.78 3.20
C VAL A 105 13.78 -3.82 3.00
N SER A 106 14.74 -3.92 3.92
CA SER A 106 15.84 -4.89 3.83
C SER A 106 15.34 -6.33 3.73
N HIS A 107 14.21 -6.62 4.37
CA HIS A 107 13.56 -7.93 4.32
C HIS A 107 12.78 -8.17 3.03
N VAL A 108 11.97 -7.20 2.58
CA VAL A 108 11.04 -7.40 1.45
C VAL A 108 11.62 -7.04 0.07
N ALA A 109 12.59 -6.10 0.01
CA ALA A 109 13.11 -5.54 -1.24
C ALA A 109 13.66 -6.61 -2.21
N PRO A 110 14.46 -7.61 -1.77
CA PRO A 110 14.96 -8.63 -2.70
C PRO A 110 13.84 -9.37 -3.43
N ARG A 111 12.78 -9.76 -2.71
CA ARG A 111 11.65 -10.53 -3.24
C ARG A 111 10.73 -9.71 -4.15
N ILE A 112 10.49 -8.44 -3.83
CA ILE A 112 9.68 -7.58 -4.70
C ILE A 112 10.46 -7.21 -5.97
N HIS A 113 11.77 -7.05 -5.90
CA HIS A 113 12.60 -6.78 -7.08
C HIS A 113 12.61 -7.93 -8.07
N GLU A 114 12.55 -9.19 -7.61
CA GLU A 114 12.46 -10.39 -8.48
C GLU A 114 11.24 -10.36 -9.42
N VAL A 115 10.19 -9.61 -9.07
CA VAL A 115 8.98 -9.45 -9.90
C VAL A 115 8.85 -8.06 -10.53
N GLY A 116 9.95 -7.30 -10.57
CA GLY A 116 9.94 -5.93 -11.11
C GLY A 116 9.22 -4.92 -10.21
N GLY A 117 8.94 -5.29 -8.97
CA GLY A 117 8.47 -4.39 -7.93
C GLY A 117 9.52 -3.38 -7.50
N ASP A 118 9.09 -2.45 -6.66
CA ASP A 118 9.93 -1.38 -6.11
C ASP A 118 9.32 -0.87 -4.81
N TRP A 119 10.02 -0.01 -4.08
CA TRP A 119 9.53 0.56 -2.84
C TRP A 119 9.89 2.04 -2.71
N ARG A 120 9.16 2.74 -1.85
CA ARG A 120 9.45 4.14 -1.50
C ARG A 120 9.10 4.40 -0.05
N SER A 121 9.82 5.30 0.59
CA SER A 121 9.48 5.81 1.91
C SER A 121 9.70 7.31 1.99
N ARG A 122 9.04 7.94 2.98
CA ARG A 122 9.31 9.30 3.43
C ARG A 122 10.44 9.38 4.46
N HIS A 123 10.74 8.27 5.15
CA HIS A 123 11.66 8.23 6.30
C HIS A 123 13.08 7.85 5.91
N VAL A 124 13.23 7.09 4.83
CA VAL A 124 14.52 6.67 4.30
C VAL A 124 14.70 7.18 2.87
N ALA A 125 15.93 7.54 2.52
CA ALA A 125 16.27 7.93 1.17
C ALA A 125 16.07 6.73 0.22
N PRO A 126 15.63 6.97 -1.03
CA PRO A 126 15.63 5.92 -2.03
C PRO A 126 17.05 5.39 -2.26
N PRO A 127 17.19 4.10 -2.58
CA PRO A 127 18.49 3.57 -3.01
C PRO A 127 18.95 4.31 -4.27
N GLU A 128 20.26 4.36 -4.50
CA GLU A 128 20.80 4.88 -5.76
C GLU A 128 20.16 4.17 -6.95
N THR A 129 19.96 4.91 -8.05
CA THR A 129 19.30 4.39 -9.26
C THR A 129 19.94 3.08 -9.68
N ARG A 130 19.10 2.07 -9.95
CA ARG A 130 19.60 0.76 -10.35
C ARG A 130 20.32 0.90 -11.69
N PRO A 131 21.40 0.14 -11.96
CA PRO A 131 22.18 0.29 -13.18
C PRO A 131 21.36 0.31 -14.49
N PRO A 132 20.31 -0.53 -14.68
CA PRO A 132 19.46 -0.43 -15.86
C PRO A 132 18.74 0.92 -15.96
N GLU A 133 18.20 1.40 -14.86
CA GLU A 133 17.49 2.69 -14.79
C GLU A 133 18.45 3.85 -15.04
N SER A 134 19.66 3.82 -14.50
CA SER A 134 20.69 4.83 -14.79
C SER A 134 21.05 4.88 -16.28
N VAL A 135 21.10 3.71 -16.96
CA VAL A 135 21.32 3.64 -18.41
C VAL A 135 20.13 4.26 -19.15
N TRP A 136 18.90 3.89 -18.81
CA TRP A 136 17.70 4.47 -19.41
C TRP A 136 17.62 5.99 -19.22
N LEU A 137 17.90 6.49 -18.01
CA LEU A 137 17.94 7.92 -17.71
C LEU A 137 19.00 8.62 -18.58
N GLY A 138 20.17 8.01 -18.76
CA GLY A 138 21.20 8.52 -19.66
C GLY A 138 20.73 8.57 -21.12
N THR A 139 20.08 7.51 -21.61
CA THR A 139 19.53 7.46 -22.97
C THR A 139 18.43 8.51 -23.19
N LEU A 140 17.48 8.62 -22.26
CA LEU A 140 16.39 9.60 -22.33
C LEU A 140 16.94 11.03 -22.27
N ALA A 141 17.90 11.31 -21.40
CA ALA A 141 18.55 12.62 -21.34
C ALA A 141 19.21 12.98 -22.67
N GLN A 142 19.86 12.02 -23.35
CA GLN A 142 20.45 12.25 -24.67
C GLN A 142 19.41 12.45 -25.78
N GLU A 143 18.29 11.73 -25.72
CA GLU A 143 17.21 11.81 -26.70
C GLU A 143 16.51 13.17 -26.66
N PHE A 144 16.18 13.65 -25.46
CA PHE A 144 15.46 14.91 -25.25
C PHE A 144 16.38 16.15 -25.18
N ALA A 145 17.70 15.98 -25.19
CA ALA A 145 18.67 17.08 -25.32
C ALA A 145 18.93 17.51 -26.77
N ARG A 146 18.31 16.83 -27.76
CA ARG A 146 18.43 17.22 -29.18
C ARG A 146 17.51 18.41 -29.48
N PRO A 147 18.03 19.48 -30.12
CA PRO A 147 17.26 20.68 -30.45
C PRO A 147 16.16 20.43 -31.50
#